data_AF-A0A1G0FE67-F1
#
_entry.id   AF-A0A1G0FE67-F1
#
_cell.length_a   1.000
_cell.length_b   1.000
_cell.length_c   1.000
_cell.angle_alpha   90.00
_cell.angle_beta   90.00
_cell.angle_gamma   90.00
#
_symmetry.space_group_name_H-M   'P 1'
#
loop_
_entity.id
_entity.type
_entity.pdbx_description
1 polymer ?
#
loop_
_entity_poly.entity_id
_entity_poly.type
_entity_poly.pdbx_seq_one_letter_code
_entity_poly.pdbx_strand_id
1 'polypeptide(L)'
;MLYLGLFLLPLSGMMQVLTSDVSKALLAGDPALLPEKFTGVVAHEVHEVLVTAVILLVIVHVLGALKHQFVLKDGLMERMLPRRK
;
A
#
# COMPACT_ATOMS: atom_id res chain seq x y z
N MET A 1 10.57 8.42 0.09
CA MET A 1 10.44 6.95 0.21
C MET A 1 8.98 6.50 0.16
N LEU A 2 8.07 7.05 0.99
CA LEU A 2 6.65 6.70 0.95
C LEU A 2 5.98 6.90 -0.43
N TYR A 3 6.30 7.97 -1.15
CA TYR A 3 5.75 8.23 -2.49
C TYR A 3 6.11 7.16 -3.54
N LEU A 4 7.30 6.56 -3.44
CA LEU A 4 7.73 5.47 -4.32
C LEU A 4 6.90 4.21 -4.07
N GLY A 5 6.70 3.86 -2.79
CA GLY A 5 5.82 2.77 -2.40
C GLY A 5 4.38 2.98 -2.87
N LEU A 6 3.86 4.20 -2.75
CA LEU A 6 2.49 4.54 -3.18
C LEU A 6 2.27 4.38 -4.70
N PHE A 7 3.32 4.48 -5.52
CA PHE A 7 3.23 4.26 -6.96
C PHE A 7 3.49 2.80 -7.36
N LEU A 8 4.53 2.18 -6.78
CA LEU A 8 4.94 0.81 -7.11
C LEU A 8 3.92 -0.25 -6.61
N LEU A 9 3.24 0.02 -5.50
CA LEU A 9 2.23 -0.87 -4.94
C LEU A 9 1.02 -1.05 -5.88
N PRO A 10 0.31 0.00 -6.34
CA PRO A 10 -0.75 -0.16 -7.33
C PRO A 10 -0.24 -0.66 -8.68
N LEU A 11 0.98 -0.31 -9.10
CA LEU A 11 1.56 -0.84 -10.35
C LEU A 11 1.73 -2.37 -10.31
N SER A 12 2.28 -2.90 -9.21
CA SER A 12 2.40 -4.35 -9.02
C SER A 12 1.05 -5.05 -8.91
N GLY A 13 0.06 -4.42 -8.27
CA GLY A 13 -1.32 -4.93 -8.21
C GLY A 13 -1.99 -5.00 -9.58
N MET A 14 -1.82 -3.97 -10.43
CA MET A 14 -2.28 -4.01 -11.82
C MET A 14 -1.61 -5.13 -12.62
N MET A 15 -0.30 -5.31 -12.45
CA MET A 15 0.42 -6.43 -13.09
C MET A 15 -0.11 -7.79 -12.63
N GLN A 16 -0.47 -7.94 -11.35
CA GLN A 16 -1.09 -9.16 -10.84
C GLN A 16 -2.43 -9.44 -11.54
N VAL A 17 -3.27 -8.43 -11.74
CA VAL A 17 -4.54 -8.60 -12.48
C VAL A 17 -4.30 -9.01 -13.92
N LEU A 18 -3.30 -8.41 -14.59
CA LEU A 18 -2.98 -8.70 -15.99
C LEU A 18 -2.33 -10.07 -16.21
N THR A 19 -1.65 -10.61 -15.20
CA THR A 19 -0.88 -11.86 -15.31
C THR A 19 -1.56 -13.06 -14.65
N SER A 20 -2.76 -12.87 -14.07
CA SER A 20 -3.52 -13.93 -13.41
C SER A 20 -4.96 -14.03 -13.94
N ASP A 21 -5.64 -15.11 -13.55
CA ASP A 21 -7.05 -15.34 -13.88
C ASP A 21 -8.02 -14.35 -13.19
N VAL A 22 -7.52 -13.48 -12.31
CA VAL A 22 -8.30 -12.38 -11.71
C VAL A 22 -8.90 -11.46 -12.77
N SER A 23 -8.21 -11.27 -13.90
CA SER A 23 -8.75 -10.53 -15.05
C SER A 23 -10.05 -11.14 -15.59
N LYS A 24 -10.14 -12.48 -15.65
CA LYS A 24 -11.34 -13.19 -16.13
C LYS A 24 -12.49 -13.04 -15.14
N ALA A 25 -12.21 -13.16 -13.85
CA ALA A 25 -13.20 -12.95 -12.78
C ALA A 25 -13.74 -11.51 -12.78
N LEU A 26 -12.87 -10.51 -12.95
CA LEU A 26 -13.26 -9.09 -13.06
C LEU A 26 -14.13 -8.81 -14.28
N LEU A 27 -13.77 -9.35 -15.44
CA LEU A 27 -14.54 -9.15 -16.68
C LEU A 27 -15.90 -9.85 -16.64
N ALA A 28 -15.97 -11.03 -16.02
CA ALA A 28 -17.21 -11.77 -15.83
C ALA A 28 -18.08 -11.24 -14.69
N GLY A 29 -17.51 -10.41 -13.79
CA GLY A 29 -18.18 -9.96 -12.58
C GLY A 29 -18.49 -11.11 -11.59
N ASP A 30 -17.82 -12.24 -11.73
CA ASP A 30 -18.09 -13.45 -10.95
C ASP A 30 -16.90 -13.79 -10.03
N PRO A 31 -17.06 -13.66 -8.69
CA PRO A 31 -16.05 -14.03 -7.72
C PRO A 31 -15.68 -15.52 -7.73
N ALA A 32 -16.54 -16.40 -8.25
CA ALA A 32 -16.28 -17.85 -8.29
C ALA A 32 -15.17 -18.22 -9.30
N LEU A 33 -14.85 -17.33 -10.22
CA LEU A 33 -13.78 -17.50 -11.21
C LEU A 33 -12.41 -17.03 -10.70
N LEU A 34 -12.32 -16.59 -9.44
CA LEU A 34 -11.05 -16.20 -8.86
C LEU A 34 -10.13 -17.43 -8.73
N PRO A 35 -8.83 -17.27 -9.03
CA PRO A 35 -7.88 -18.34 -8.81
C PRO A 35 -7.79 -18.66 -7.31
N GLU A 36 -7.91 -19.94 -6.93
CA GLU A 36 -7.74 -20.37 -5.54
C GLU A 36 -6.33 -20.09 -5.01
N LYS A 37 -5.34 -20.09 -5.92
CA LYS A 37 -3.94 -19.82 -5.60
C LYS A 37 -3.27 -19.01 -6.68
N PHE A 38 -2.43 -18.06 -6.28
CA PHE A 38 -1.59 -17.24 -7.16
C PHE A 38 -0.24 -17.91 -7.49
N THR A 39 -0.21 -19.24 -7.62
CA THR A 39 1.03 -19.99 -7.88
C THR A 39 1.61 -19.62 -9.25
N GLY A 40 2.87 -19.17 -9.27
CA GLY A 40 3.57 -18.77 -10.50
C GLY A 40 3.33 -17.32 -10.93
N VAL A 41 2.56 -16.54 -10.16
CA VAL A 41 2.32 -15.12 -10.44
C VAL A 41 3.38 -14.27 -9.73
N VAL A 42 4.50 -14.00 -10.39
CA VAL A 42 5.61 -13.20 -9.82
C VAL A 42 5.14 -11.83 -9.31
N ALA A 43 4.16 -11.22 -9.99
CA ALA A 43 3.58 -9.94 -9.57
C ALA A 43 2.91 -10.02 -8.18
N HIS A 44 2.38 -11.18 -7.79
CA HIS A 44 1.80 -11.39 -6.46
C HIS A 44 2.87 -11.35 -5.37
N GLU A 45 3.97 -12.10 -5.55
CA GLU A 45 5.08 -12.13 -4.60
C GLU A 45 5.70 -10.74 -4.43
N VAL A 46 5.92 -10.03 -5.54
CA VAL A 46 6.42 -8.66 -5.51
C VAL A 46 5.44 -7.73 -4.79
N HIS A 47 4.15 -7.86 -5.05
CA HIS A 47 3.12 -7.04 -4.38
C HIS A 47 3.07 -7.32 -2.88
N GLU A 48 3.15 -8.58 -2.45
CA GLU A 48 3.15 -8.98 -1.04
C GLU A 48 4.34 -8.36 -0.27
N VAL A 49 5.54 -8.42 -0.86
CA VAL A 49 6.74 -7.81 -0.28
C VAL A 49 6.58 -6.28 -0.20
N LEU A 50 6.04 -5.65 -1.25
CA LEU A 50 5.82 -4.21 -1.28
C LEU A 50 4.78 -3.75 -0.23
N VAL A 51 3.67 -4.48 -0.07
CA VAL A 51 2.67 -4.20 0.98
C VAL A 51 3.34 -4.23 2.35
N THR A 52 4.10 -5.29 2.62
CA THR A 52 4.79 -5.46 3.91
C THR A 52 5.77 -4.32 4.19
N ALA A 53 6.57 -3.93 3.20
CA ALA A 53 7.50 -2.81 3.32
C ALA A 53 6.78 -1.47 3.56
N VAL A 54 5.68 -1.20 2.83
CA VAL A 54 4.89 0.03 3.00
C VAL A 54 4.25 0.08 4.38
N ILE A 55 3.70 -1.03 4.88
CA ILE A 55 3.13 -1.09 6.24
C ILE A 55 4.19 -0.72 7.28
N LEU A 56 5.39 -1.31 7.20
CA LEU A 56 6.49 -0.99 8.13
C LEU A 56 6.88 0.50 8.05
N LEU A 57 6.98 1.06 6.84
CA LEU A 57 7.27 2.48 6.65
C LEU A 57 6.18 3.38 7.24
N VAL A 58 4.90 3.02 7.08
CA VAL A 58 3.78 3.75 7.67
C VAL A 58 3.83 3.69 9.20
N ILE A 59 4.13 2.53 9.78
CA ILE A 59 4.31 2.41 11.24
C ILE A 59 5.40 3.34 11.73
N VAL A 60 6.58 3.31 11.11
CA VAL A 60 7.70 4.20 11.46
C VAL A 60 7.32 5.68 11.30
N HIS A 61 6.60 6.01 10.23
CA HIS A 61 6.14 7.38 9.99
C HIS A 61 5.18 7.85 11.09
N VAL A 62 4.18 7.03 11.44
CA VAL A 62 3.21 7.34 12.50
C VAL A 62 3.91 7.45 13.85
N LEU A 63 4.84 6.56 14.18
CA LEU A 63 5.63 6.65 15.41
C LEU A 63 6.46 7.94 15.48
N GLY A 64 7.07 8.35 14.37
CA GLY A 64 7.75 9.64 14.26
C GLY A 64 6.81 10.81 14.54
N ALA A 65 5.65 10.81 13.88
CA ALA A 65 4.58 11.78 14.09
C ALA A 65 4.14 11.86 15.57
N LEU A 66 3.94 10.72 16.23
CA LEU A 66 3.57 10.65 17.65
C LEU A 66 4.69 11.18 18.56
N LYS A 67 5.96 10.86 18.26
CA LYS A 67 7.11 11.40 18.99
C LYS A 67 7.17 12.93 18.89
N HIS A 68 6.95 13.48 17.69
CA HIS A 68 6.91 14.92 17.48
C HIS A 68 5.76 15.57 18.25
N GLN A 69 4.57 14.95 18.25
CA GLN A 69 3.39 15.47 18.93
C GLN A 69 3.49 15.41 20.47
N PHE A 70 3.96 14.30 21.05
CA PHE A 70 3.88 14.06 22.49
C PHE A 70 5.18 14.31 23.25
N VAL A 71 6.34 14.06 22.62
CA VAL A 71 7.66 14.14 23.28
C VAL A 71 8.34 15.46 22.94
N LEU A 72 8.53 15.74 21.65
CA LEU A 72 9.24 16.96 21.21
C LEU A 72 8.37 18.22 21.32
N LYS A 73 7.05 18.08 21.12
CA LYS A 73 6.08 19.18 21.16
C LYS A 73 6.51 20.37 20.30
N ASP A 74 7.11 20.10 19.15
CA ASP A 74 7.74 21.10 18.28
C ASP A 74 6.77 21.77 17.30
N GLY A 75 5.47 21.53 17.47
CA GLY A 75 4.42 22.10 16.62
C GLY A 75 4.45 21.59 15.18
N LEU A 76 5.18 20.51 14.86
CA LEU A 76 5.25 19.96 13.50
C LEU A 76 3.86 19.66 12.92
N MET A 77 2.93 19.18 13.75
CA MET A 77 1.55 18.87 13.34
C MET A 77 0.74 20.10 12.93
N GLU A 78 1.04 21.29 13.48
CA GLU A 78 0.38 22.54 13.09
C GLU A 78 0.69 22.92 11.63
N ARG A 79 1.80 22.41 11.08
CA ARG A 79 2.18 22.61 9.67
C ARG A 79 1.49 21.64 8.72
N MET A 80 0.88 20.57 9.23
CA MET A 80 0.12 19.59 8.45
C MET A 80 -1.40 19.81 8.53
N LEU A 81 -1.86 20.70 9.41
CA LEU A 81 -3.27 21.05 9.56
C LEU A 81 -3.75 21.93 8.39
N PRO A 82 -4.84 21.57 7.70
CA PRO A 82 -5.39 22.37 6.59
C PRO A 82 -5.88 23.76 7.02
N ARG A 83 -6.14 23.95 8.31
CA ARG A 83 -6.65 25.21 8.88
C ARG A 83 -5.65 25.76 9.88
N ARG A 84 -4.91 26.80 9.47
CA ARG A 84 -4.30 27.74 10.42
C ARG A 84 -5.41 28.49 11.13
N LYS A 85 -5.40 28.49 12.47
CA LYS A 85 -6.02 29.56 13.24
C LYS A 85 -4.98 30.65 13.46
#